data_AF-A0A929GLM4-F1
#
_entry.id   AF-A0A929GLM4-F1
#
_cell.length_a   1.000
_cell.length_b   1.000
_cell.length_c   1.000
_cell.angle_alpha   90.00
_cell.angle_beta   90.00
_cell.angle_gamma   90.00
#
_symmetry.space_group_name_H-M   'P 1'
#
loop_
_entity.id
_entity.type
_entity.pdbx_description
1 polymer ?
#
loop_
_entity_poly.entity_id
_entity_poly.type
_entity_poly.pdbx_seq_one_letter_code
_entity_poly.pdbx_strand_id
1 'polypeptide(L)'
;MSNSLKFRGVVVLLCLLLSLFAMAPTLMRGSLPQWWLDTFGPIQLGLDLQGGMHLVLGVDVDKAVESRIDTILDQTENQLHEKDIIFKRLERRQGDRLVVLVYDDVEGAKVDALMTENYPSLEAETFTGAGGYIEKHFRLSDNEIENIKDYAVRQALETMRNRVDQFGVSEPTLQRQSGHRILIQLPGVKDPDRAIGLLGKTARLEFKLVAEDANLQEAIAGNLPEGTQLLYERNTNRSTGAVTEIPLLVIDKTVLTGDLL
;
A
#
# COMPACT_ATOMS: atom_id res chain seq x y z
N MET A 1 -62.12 -23.73 24.95
CA MET A 1 -61.25 -23.03 23.98
C MET A 1 -60.56 -21.75 24.51
N SER A 2 -60.68 -21.38 25.81
CA SER A 2 -60.08 -20.13 26.33
C SER A 2 -58.63 -20.25 26.85
N ASN A 3 -58.16 -21.46 27.17
CA ASN A 3 -56.79 -21.67 27.68
C ASN A 3 -55.71 -21.43 26.61
N SER A 4 -56.02 -21.60 25.32
CA SER A 4 -55.06 -21.32 24.25
C SER A 4 -54.83 -19.82 24.04
N LEU A 5 -55.85 -18.98 24.26
CA LEU A 5 -55.70 -17.52 24.18
C LEU A 5 -54.84 -16.98 25.33
N LYS A 6 -55.06 -17.48 26.56
CA LYS A 6 -54.26 -17.10 27.73
C LYS A 6 -52.80 -17.51 27.56
N PHE A 7 -52.54 -18.74 27.09
CA PHE A 7 -51.18 -19.21 26.83
C PHE A 7 -50.48 -18.38 25.74
N ARG A 8 -51.16 -18.08 24.63
CA ARG A 8 -50.64 -17.17 23.59
C ARG A 8 -50.36 -15.77 24.14
N GLY A 9 -51.24 -15.25 24.98
CA GLY A 9 -51.04 -13.95 25.65
C GLY A 9 -49.79 -13.94 26.54
N VAL A 10 -49.57 -15.01 27.31
CA VAL A 10 -48.37 -15.17 28.15
C VAL A 10 -47.10 -15.24 27.30
N VAL A 11 -47.12 -16.00 26.20
CA VAL A 11 -45.98 -16.09 25.27
C VAL A 11 -45.68 -14.74 24.64
N VAL A 12 -46.69 -14.01 24.16
CA VAL A 12 -46.52 -12.67 23.57
C VAL A 12 -45.98 -11.67 24.59
N LEU A 13 -46.50 -11.68 25.83
CA LEU A 13 -46.00 -10.83 26.90
C LEU A 13 -44.54 -11.14 27.23
N LEU A 14 -44.19 -12.42 27.30
CA LEU A 14 -42.81 -12.85 27.55
C LEU A 14 -41.88 -12.40 26.42
N CYS A 15 -42.28 -12.54 25.15
CA CYS A 15 -41.52 -12.03 24.01
C CYS A 15 -41.34 -10.50 24.05
N LEU A 16 -42.37 -9.74 24.44
CA LEU A 16 -42.29 -8.28 24.59
C LEU A 16 -41.35 -7.86 25.72
N LEU A 17 -41.40 -8.56 26.86
CA LEU A 17 -40.47 -8.29 27.96
C LEU A 17 -39.04 -8.62 27.58
N LEU A 18 -38.83 -9.71 26.84
CA LEU A 18 -37.50 -10.13 26.37
C LEU A 18 -36.96 -9.16 25.31
N SER A 19 -37.80 -8.61 24.44
CA SER A 19 -37.38 -7.58 23.47
C SER A 19 -37.04 -6.25 24.15
N LEU A 20 -37.85 -5.80 25.13
CA LEU A 20 -37.54 -4.61 25.92
C LEU A 20 -36.24 -4.78 26.71
N PHE A 21 -36.03 -5.98 27.27
CA PHE A 21 -34.81 -6.34 27.97
C PHE A 21 -33.59 -6.32 27.04
N ALA A 22 -33.70 -6.85 25.83
CA ALA A 22 -32.62 -6.78 24.84
C ALA A 22 -32.33 -5.35 24.35
N MET A 23 -33.33 -4.45 24.37
CA MET A 23 -33.22 -3.09 23.83
C MET A 23 -32.80 -2.04 24.88
N ALA A 24 -32.93 -2.34 26.17
CA ALA A 24 -32.55 -1.45 27.27
C ALA A 24 -31.11 -0.90 27.19
N PRO A 25 -30.08 -1.69 26.79
CA PRO A 25 -28.72 -1.21 26.53
C PRO A 25 -28.62 -0.04 25.55
N THR A 26 -29.52 0.06 24.57
CA THR A 26 -29.50 1.12 23.57
C THR A 26 -29.95 2.47 24.13
N LEU A 27 -30.90 2.47 25.07
CA LEU A 27 -31.50 3.67 25.67
C LEU A 27 -30.78 4.14 26.94
N MET A 28 -30.22 3.21 27.72
CA MET A 28 -29.66 3.47 29.06
C MET A 28 -28.17 3.10 29.14
N ARG A 29 -27.35 3.67 28.25
CA ARG A 29 -25.92 3.34 28.07
C ARG A 29 -25.02 3.55 29.31
N GLY A 30 -25.49 4.23 30.36
CA GLY A 30 -24.68 4.63 31.52
C GLY A 30 -25.03 4.00 32.88
N SER A 31 -26.13 3.24 32.99
CA SER A 31 -26.65 2.77 34.28
C SER A 31 -26.89 1.26 34.37
N LEU A 32 -26.38 0.48 33.40
CA LEU A 32 -26.63 -0.95 33.30
C LEU A 32 -25.42 -1.79 33.74
N PRO A 33 -25.64 -2.98 34.33
CA PRO A 33 -24.58 -3.93 34.67
C PRO A 33 -23.76 -4.35 33.43
N GLN A 34 -22.43 -4.49 33.61
CA GLN A 34 -21.48 -4.80 32.53
C GLN A 34 -21.85 -6.08 31.75
N TRP A 35 -22.27 -7.14 32.46
CA TRP A 35 -22.66 -8.42 31.84
C TRP A 35 -23.82 -8.28 30.84
N TRP A 36 -24.71 -7.30 31.04
CA TRP A 36 -25.87 -7.07 30.19
C TRP A 36 -25.46 -6.29 28.93
N LEU A 37 -24.55 -5.33 29.06
CA LEU A 37 -23.97 -4.58 27.95
C LEU A 37 -23.13 -5.47 27.02
N ASP A 38 -22.37 -6.42 27.59
CA ASP A 38 -21.55 -7.37 26.81
C ASP A 38 -22.42 -8.38 26.03
N THR A 39 -23.60 -8.73 26.56
CA THR A 39 -24.50 -9.73 25.95
C THR A 39 -25.45 -9.14 24.89
N PHE A 40 -25.93 -7.92 25.10
CA PHE A 40 -26.96 -7.27 24.27
C PHE A 40 -26.51 -5.88 23.79
N GLY A 41 -25.24 -5.73 23.40
CA GLY A 41 -24.58 -4.47 23.09
C GLY A 41 -25.47 -3.45 22.35
N PRO A 42 -25.31 -2.14 22.65
CA PRO A 42 -26.18 -1.10 22.10
C PRO A 42 -26.19 -1.11 20.57
N ILE A 43 -27.34 -0.78 19.98
CA ILE A 43 -27.44 -0.62 18.52
C ILE A 43 -26.43 0.44 18.07
N GLN A 44 -25.61 0.06 17.10
CA GLN A 44 -24.62 0.94 16.51
C GLN A 44 -25.28 1.89 15.52
N LEU A 45 -24.88 3.15 15.58
CA LEU A 45 -25.46 4.20 14.75
C LEU A 45 -24.61 4.32 13.48
N GLY A 46 -25.25 4.24 12.32
CA GLY A 46 -24.58 4.46 11.04
C GLY A 46 -24.08 5.91 10.89
N LEU A 47 -23.31 6.17 9.82
CA LEU A 47 -22.74 7.47 9.51
C LEU A 47 -23.75 8.63 9.58
N ASP A 48 -24.96 8.42 9.07
CA ASP A 48 -26.01 9.45 9.01
C ASP A 48 -26.55 9.84 10.40
N LEU A 49 -26.48 8.92 11.37
CA LEU A 49 -27.00 9.14 12.73
C LEU A 49 -25.91 9.51 13.74
N GLN A 50 -24.68 9.03 13.55
CA GLN A 50 -23.54 9.29 14.44
C GLN A 50 -22.65 10.43 13.95
N GLY A 51 -22.78 10.84 12.69
CA GLY A 51 -21.79 11.65 12.00
C GLY A 51 -20.50 10.87 11.74
N GLY A 52 -19.60 11.47 10.95
CA GLY A 52 -18.31 10.86 10.62
C GLY A 52 -17.83 11.28 9.25
N MET A 53 -17.09 10.39 8.58
CA MET A 53 -16.47 10.68 7.30
C MET A 53 -16.73 9.59 6.25
N HIS A 54 -16.98 10.03 5.02
CA HIS A 54 -17.12 9.20 3.83
C HIS A 54 -16.07 9.62 2.80
N LEU A 55 -15.20 8.71 2.39
CA LEU A 55 -14.13 8.96 1.42
C LEU A 55 -14.15 7.94 0.30
N VAL A 56 -13.78 8.39 -0.89
CA VAL A 56 -13.47 7.52 -2.02
C VAL A 56 -12.05 7.86 -2.47
N LEU A 57 -11.15 6.88 -2.40
CA LEU A 57 -9.75 7.05 -2.76
C LEU A 57 -9.43 6.20 -3.99
N GLY A 58 -8.76 6.82 -4.96
CA GLY A 58 -8.20 6.11 -6.12
C GLY A 58 -6.85 5.50 -5.78
N VAL A 59 -6.61 4.30 -6.30
CA VAL A 59 -5.29 3.65 -6.24
C VAL A 59 -4.55 3.95 -7.55
N ASP A 60 -3.32 4.44 -7.44
CA ASP A 60 -2.43 4.67 -8.60
C ASP A 60 -1.88 3.34 -9.10
N VAL A 61 -2.73 2.57 -9.81
CA VAL A 61 -2.38 1.24 -10.29
C VAL A 61 -1.32 1.26 -11.39
N ASP A 62 -1.24 2.34 -12.17
CA ASP A 62 -0.21 2.50 -13.20
C ASP A 62 1.18 2.59 -12.55
N LYS A 63 1.30 3.28 -11.40
CA LYS A 63 2.55 3.33 -10.63
C LYS A 63 2.98 1.97 -10.10
N ALA A 64 2.04 1.07 -9.79
CA ALA A 64 2.37 -0.30 -9.41
C ALA A 64 2.97 -1.08 -10.59
N VAL A 65 2.48 -0.86 -11.81
CA VAL A 65 3.04 -1.46 -13.03
C VAL A 65 4.45 -0.90 -13.29
N GLU A 66 4.63 0.42 -13.20
CA GLU A 66 5.95 1.04 -13.34
C GLU A 66 6.96 0.47 -12.33
N SER A 67 6.57 0.43 -11.05
CA SER A 67 7.41 -0.11 -9.98
C SER A 67 7.74 -1.58 -10.19
N ARG A 68 6.84 -2.36 -10.78
CA ARG A 68 7.11 -3.76 -11.12
C ARG A 68 8.18 -3.88 -12.20
N ILE A 69 8.14 -3.04 -13.22
CA ILE A 69 9.20 -2.99 -14.24
C ILE A 69 10.51 -2.52 -13.63
N ASP A 70 10.51 -1.51 -12.76
CA ASP A 70 11.74 -1.04 -12.09
C ASP A 70 12.39 -2.17 -11.25
N THR A 71 11.59 -2.96 -10.53
CA THR A 71 12.10 -4.15 -9.82
C THR A 71 12.68 -5.20 -10.77
N ILE A 72 12.00 -5.48 -11.88
CA ILE A 72 12.51 -6.42 -12.90
C ILE A 72 13.79 -5.88 -13.54
N LEU A 73 13.89 -4.56 -13.75
CA LEU A 73 15.07 -3.89 -14.27
C LEU A 73 16.27 -4.14 -13.35
N ASP A 74 16.12 -3.86 -12.05
CA ASP A 74 17.19 -4.07 -11.07
C ASP A 74 17.62 -5.55 -10.98
N GLN A 75 16.65 -6.47 -11.02
CA GLN A 75 16.92 -7.92 -10.99
C GLN A 75 17.65 -8.38 -12.26
N THR A 76 17.20 -7.93 -13.42
CA THR A 76 17.82 -8.23 -14.71
C THR A 76 19.22 -7.65 -14.80
N GLU A 77 19.46 -6.41 -14.34
CA GLU A 77 20.79 -5.81 -14.30
C GLU A 77 21.79 -6.69 -13.54
N ASN A 78 21.41 -7.13 -12.34
CA ASN A 78 22.25 -8.01 -11.52
C ASN A 78 22.52 -9.35 -12.24
N GLN A 79 21.50 -9.96 -12.84
CA GLN A 79 21.63 -11.23 -13.57
C GLN A 79 22.52 -11.11 -14.83
N LEU A 80 22.46 -9.97 -15.53
CA LEU A 80 23.32 -9.71 -16.68
C LEU A 80 24.79 -9.60 -16.23
N HIS A 81 25.05 -8.92 -15.11
CA HIS A 81 26.39 -8.84 -14.54
C HIS A 81 26.91 -10.20 -14.04
N GLU A 82 26.08 -11.00 -13.36
CA GLU A 82 26.47 -12.34 -12.89
C GLU A 82 26.81 -13.30 -14.03
N LYS A 83 26.12 -13.18 -15.18
CA LYS A 83 26.35 -14.02 -16.36
C LYS A 83 27.38 -13.43 -17.34
N ASP A 84 28.03 -12.31 -16.99
CA ASP A 84 29.02 -11.60 -17.83
C ASP A 84 28.46 -11.25 -19.23
N ILE A 85 27.18 -10.86 -19.28
CA ILE A 85 26.50 -10.45 -20.51
C ILE A 85 26.72 -8.94 -20.70
N ILE A 86 27.30 -8.57 -21.84
CA ILE A 86 27.68 -7.18 -22.09
C ILE A 86 26.48 -6.40 -22.65
N PHE A 87 26.00 -5.42 -21.89
CA PHE A 87 24.93 -4.51 -22.31
C PHE A 87 25.40 -3.04 -22.26
N LYS A 88 24.80 -2.21 -23.10
CA LYS A 88 25.09 -0.76 -23.17
C LYS A 88 24.18 0.04 -22.26
N ARG A 89 22.91 -0.36 -22.19
CA ARG A 89 21.90 0.32 -21.37
C ARG A 89 20.75 -0.62 -21.04
N LEU A 90 20.21 -0.43 -19.85
CA LEU A 90 18.95 -1.01 -19.40
C LEU A 90 18.05 0.14 -18.93
N GLU A 91 16.85 0.27 -19.49
CA GLU A 91 15.92 1.35 -19.12
C GLU A 91 14.45 0.91 -19.19
N ARG A 92 13.61 1.51 -18.35
CA ARG A 92 12.15 1.42 -18.47
C ARG A 92 11.67 2.40 -19.54
N ARG A 93 10.73 1.94 -20.37
CA ARG A 93 10.08 2.76 -21.41
C ARG A 93 8.56 2.62 -21.32
N GLN A 94 7.84 3.72 -21.55
CA GLN A 94 6.36 3.75 -21.60
C GLN A 94 5.61 3.26 -20.35
N GLY A 95 6.28 2.90 -19.26
CA GLY A 95 5.63 2.43 -18.03
C GLY A 95 5.70 0.92 -17.84
N ASP A 96 5.46 0.17 -18.91
CA ASP A 96 5.22 -1.27 -18.91
C ASP A 96 6.27 -2.06 -19.73
N ARG A 97 7.27 -1.38 -20.28
CA ARG A 97 8.34 -2.00 -21.10
C ARG A 97 9.70 -1.86 -20.44
N LEU A 98 10.46 -2.94 -20.46
CA LEU A 98 11.90 -2.98 -20.23
C LEU A 98 12.62 -2.97 -21.58
N VAL A 99 13.65 -2.13 -21.74
CA VAL A 99 14.46 -2.07 -22.95
C VAL A 99 15.92 -2.35 -22.60
N VAL A 100 16.49 -3.36 -23.26
CA VAL A 100 17.90 -3.73 -23.17
C VAL A 100 18.58 -3.36 -24.49
N LEU A 101 19.61 -2.51 -24.42
CA LEU A 101 20.43 -2.15 -25.57
C LEU A 101 21.72 -2.97 -25.54
N VAL A 102 21.94 -3.79 -26.57
CA VAL A 102 23.12 -4.68 -26.69
C VAL A 102 23.94 -4.36 -27.94
N TYR A 103 25.19 -4.80 -27.95
CA TYR A 103 26.18 -4.50 -29.00
C TYR A 103 26.05 -5.41 -30.23
N ASP A 104 25.66 -6.67 -30.02
CA ASP A 104 25.61 -7.67 -31.09
C ASP A 104 24.47 -8.68 -30.85
N ASP A 105 24.25 -9.53 -31.86
CA ASP A 105 23.20 -10.56 -31.86
C ASP A 105 23.50 -11.73 -30.90
N VAL A 106 24.77 -11.98 -30.58
CA VAL A 106 25.18 -13.04 -29.66
C VAL A 106 24.77 -12.68 -28.24
N GLU A 107 25.09 -11.46 -27.79
CA GLU A 107 24.63 -10.93 -26.51
C GLU A 107 23.10 -10.76 -26.50
N GLY A 108 22.51 -10.32 -27.63
CA GLY A 108 21.06 -10.25 -27.78
C GLY A 108 20.35 -11.60 -27.56
N ALA A 109 20.87 -12.68 -28.11
CA ALA A 109 20.33 -14.02 -27.91
C ALA A 109 20.48 -14.51 -26.47
N LYS A 110 21.58 -14.14 -25.78
CA LYS A 110 21.74 -14.44 -24.34
C LYS A 110 20.71 -13.70 -23.48
N VAL A 111 20.43 -12.43 -23.80
CA VAL A 111 19.37 -11.65 -23.13
C VAL A 111 18.01 -12.30 -23.37
N ASP A 112 17.69 -12.67 -24.60
CA ASP A 112 16.41 -13.32 -24.91
C ASP A 112 16.24 -14.64 -24.14
N ALA A 113 17.31 -15.44 -24.04
CA ALA A 113 17.31 -16.69 -23.28
C ALA A 113 17.10 -16.44 -21.78
N LEU A 114 17.81 -15.46 -21.20
CA LEU A 114 17.66 -15.08 -19.79
C LEU A 114 16.24 -14.61 -19.47
N MET A 115 15.69 -13.76 -20.33
CA MET A 115 14.36 -13.17 -20.12
C MET A 115 13.25 -14.21 -20.27
N THR A 116 13.37 -15.12 -21.24
CA THR A 116 12.41 -16.21 -21.45
C THR A 116 12.42 -17.21 -20.28
N GLU A 117 13.59 -17.47 -19.69
CA GLU A 117 13.75 -18.37 -18.55
C GLU A 117 13.16 -17.77 -17.26
N ASN A 118 13.49 -16.51 -16.97
CA ASN A 118 13.19 -15.90 -15.67
C ASN A 118 11.86 -15.14 -15.63
N TYR A 119 11.37 -14.64 -16.77
CA TYR A 119 10.22 -13.73 -16.83
C TYR A 119 9.22 -14.14 -17.92
N PRO A 120 8.55 -15.30 -17.78
CA PRO A 120 7.61 -15.81 -18.79
C PRO A 120 6.36 -14.95 -18.98
N SER A 121 6.09 -14.00 -18.07
CA SER A 121 4.99 -13.05 -18.17
C SER A 121 5.29 -11.83 -19.05
N LEU A 122 6.52 -11.72 -19.56
CA LEU A 122 6.95 -10.69 -20.49
C LEU A 122 6.84 -11.15 -21.95
N GLU A 123 6.29 -10.28 -22.78
CA GLU A 123 6.22 -10.43 -24.23
C GLU A 123 7.43 -9.74 -24.86
N ALA A 124 8.26 -10.51 -25.55
CA ALA A 124 9.43 -9.99 -26.24
C ALA A 124 9.02 -9.36 -27.59
N GLU A 125 9.41 -8.10 -27.78
CA GLU A 125 9.36 -7.38 -29.05
C GLU A 125 10.79 -6.98 -29.41
N THR A 126 11.40 -7.60 -30.43
CA THR A 126 12.75 -7.20 -30.87
C THR A 126 12.64 -6.09 -31.91
N PHE A 127 13.35 -4.99 -31.67
CA PHE A 127 13.51 -3.91 -32.64
C PHE A 127 15.00 -3.76 -33.00
N THR A 128 15.31 -3.72 -34.28
CA THR A 128 16.68 -3.40 -34.72
C THR A 128 16.95 -1.93 -34.44
N GLY A 129 17.90 -1.64 -33.55
CA GLY A 129 18.27 -0.29 -33.18
C GLY A 129 19.01 0.44 -34.31
N ALA A 130 18.94 1.76 -34.32
CA ALA A 130 19.75 2.57 -35.23
C ALA A 130 21.21 2.62 -34.74
N GLY A 131 22.19 2.40 -35.64
CA GLY A 131 23.61 2.57 -35.34
C GLY A 131 24.37 1.30 -34.91
N GLY A 132 23.90 0.11 -35.30
CA GLY A 132 24.62 -1.15 -35.07
C GLY A 132 24.39 -1.79 -33.70
N TYR A 133 23.48 -1.24 -32.91
CA TYR A 133 23.02 -1.83 -31.64
C TYR A 133 21.67 -2.52 -31.84
N ILE A 134 21.38 -3.52 -31.02
CA ILE A 134 20.09 -4.20 -31.01
C ILE A 134 19.31 -3.77 -29.77
N GLU A 135 18.05 -3.38 -29.96
CA GLU A 135 17.13 -3.05 -28.87
C GLU A 135 16.19 -4.22 -28.63
N LYS A 136 16.32 -4.85 -27.47
CA LYS A 136 15.40 -5.90 -27.00
C LYS A 136 14.35 -5.25 -26.11
N HIS A 137 13.09 -5.26 -26.53
CA HIS A 137 11.99 -4.73 -25.73
C HIS A 137 11.23 -5.90 -25.12
N PHE A 138 10.90 -5.79 -23.85
CA PHE A 138 10.12 -6.78 -23.11
C PHE A 138 8.96 -6.05 -22.43
N ARG A 139 7.73 -6.35 -22.83
CA ARG A 139 6.52 -5.71 -22.31
C ARG A 139 5.81 -6.66 -21.36
N LEU A 140 5.23 -6.17 -20.27
CA LEU A 140 4.31 -6.99 -19.47
C LEU A 140 3.10 -7.39 -20.32
N SER A 141 2.76 -8.68 -20.30
CA SER A 141 1.51 -9.16 -20.91
C SER A 141 0.28 -8.47 -20.29
N ASP A 142 -0.78 -8.31 -21.06
CA ASP A 142 -1.99 -7.61 -20.60
C ASP A 142 -2.61 -8.28 -19.35
N ASN A 143 -2.52 -9.61 -19.27
CA ASN A 143 -2.97 -10.39 -18.12
C ASN A 143 -2.15 -10.04 -16.87
N GLU A 144 -0.82 -9.98 -16.99
CA GLU A 144 0.06 -9.64 -15.88
C GLU A 144 -0.15 -8.19 -15.43
N ILE A 145 -0.35 -7.26 -16.36
CA ILE A 145 -0.69 -5.87 -16.05
C ILE A 145 -1.97 -5.82 -15.20
N GLU A 146 -3.05 -6.48 -15.62
CA GLU A 146 -4.29 -6.50 -14.86
C GLU A 146 -4.12 -7.18 -13.49
N ASN A 147 -3.33 -8.26 -13.39
CA ASN A 147 -3.01 -8.91 -12.11
C ASN A 147 -2.28 -7.97 -11.15
N ILE A 148 -1.30 -7.20 -11.65
CA ILE A 148 -0.56 -6.21 -10.87
C ILE A 148 -1.51 -5.11 -10.37
N LYS A 149 -2.37 -4.58 -11.24
CA LYS A 149 -3.36 -3.55 -10.86
C LYS A 149 -4.31 -4.07 -9.79
N ASP A 150 -4.82 -5.29 -9.93
CA ASP A 150 -5.71 -5.92 -8.96
C ASP A 150 -5.02 -6.23 -7.64
N TYR A 151 -3.76 -6.66 -7.69
CA TYR A 151 -2.93 -6.84 -6.51
C TYR A 151 -2.70 -5.51 -5.79
N ALA A 152 -2.38 -4.44 -6.51
CA ALA A 152 -2.17 -3.11 -5.94
C ALA A 152 -3.41 -2.59 -5.20
N VAL A 153 -4.61 -2.80 -5.75
CA VAL A 153 -5.87 -2.42 -5.07
C VAL A 153 -6.09 -3.24 -3.79
N ARG A 154 -5.80 -4.54 -3.81
CA ARG A 154 -5.91 -5.39 -2.61
C ARG A 154 -4.92 -4.97 -1.53
N GLN A 155 -3.67 -4.71 -1.91
CA GLN A 155 -2.63 -4.27 -1.00
C GLN A 155 -2.96 -2.90 -0.38
N ALA A 156 -3.48 -1.97 -1.19
CA ALA A 156 -3.96 -0.69 -0.71
C ALA A 156 -5.12 -0.86 0.29
N LEU A 157 -6.08 -1.75 0.00
CA LEU A 157 -7.19 -2.03 0.92
C LEU A 157 -6.70 -2.53 2.28
N GLU A 158 -5.75 -3.46 2.29
CA GLU A 158 -5.18 -4.02 3.52
C GLU A 158 -4.38 -2.97 4.30
N THR A 159 -3.57 -2.18 3.60
CA THR A 159 -2.84 -1.06 4.19
C THR A 159 -3.78 -0.06 4.87
N MET A 160 -4.91 0.25 4.21
CA MET A 160 -5.89 1.19 4.74
C MET A 160 -6.65 0.61 5.94
N ARG A 161 -6.94 -0.70 5.94
CA ARG A 161 -7.51 -1.37 7.11
C ARG A 161 -6.63 -1.19 8.35
N ASN A 162 -5.34 -1.52 8.22
CA ASN A 162 -4.37 -1.38 9.31
C ASN A 162 -4.20 0.07 9.80
N ARG A 163 -4.33 1.06 8.91
CA ARG A 163 -4.29 2.49 9.27
C ARG A 163 -5.55 2.93 10.00
N VAL A 164 -6.71 2.44 9.56
CA VAL A 164 -8.00 2.83 10.14
C VAL A 164 -8.15 2.31 11.57
N ASP A 165 -7.64 1.11 11.85
CA ASP A 165 -7.65 0.52 13.20
C ASP A 165 -6.95 1.42 14.25
N GLN A 166 -5.98 2.24 13.83
CA GLN A 166 -5.26 3.17 14.72
C GLN A 166 -6.11 4.33 15.23
N PHE A 167 -7.26 4.63 14.60
CA PHE A 167 -8.16 5.70 15.03
C PHE A 167 -9.12 5.26 16.14
N GLY A 168 -9.21 3.97 16.45
CA GLY A 168 -10.11 3.46 17.48
C GLY A 168 -11.59 3.69 17.17
N VAL A 169 -11.95 3.72 15.88
CA VAL A 169 -13.36 3.75 15.44
C VAL A 169 -13.98 2.37 15.60
N SER A 170 -15.23 2.30 16.05
CA SER A 170 -15.84 1.03 16.46
C SER A 170 -16.13 0.09 15.29
N GLU A 171 -16.44 0.61 14.09
CA GLU A 171 -16.75 -0.21 12.90
C GLU A 171 -16.45 0.54 11.60
N PRO A 172 -15.18 0.53 11.13
CA PRO A 172 -14.86 1.11 9.83
C PRO A 172 -15.34 0.20 8.69
N THR A 173 -15.92 0.79 7.65
CA THR A 173 -16.27 0.07 6.42
C THR A 173 -15.29 0.42 5.32
N LEU A 174 -14.57 -0.58 4.81
CA LEU A 174 -13.68 -0.45 3.67
C LEU A 174 -14.11 -1.42 2.57
N GLN A 175 -14.39 -0.90 1.38
CA GLN A 175 -14.89 -1.71 0.26
C GLN A 175 -14.24 -1.29 -1.05
N ARG A 176 -13.90 -2.26 -1.91
CA ARG A 176 -13.46 -2.00 -3.28
C ARG A 176 -14.64 -1.48 -4.10
N GLN A 177 -14.43 -0.38 -4.80
CA GLN A 177 -15.33 0.19 -5.80
C GLN A 177 -14.79 -0.02 -7.22
N SER A 178 -15.67 0.16 -8.20
CA SER A 178 -15.31 0.12 -9.62
C SER A 178 -14.30 1.20 -9.99
N GLY A 179 -13.34 0.85 -10.86
CA GLY A 179 -12.28 1.74 -11.35
C GLY A 179 -11.14 1.94 -10.36
N HIS A 180 -10.65 0.87 -9.73
CA HIS A 180 -9.51 0.90 -8.79
C HIS A 180 -9.69 1.88 -7.62
N ARG A 181 -10.92 2.01 -7.13
CA ARG A 181 -11.27 2.91 -6.02
C ARG A 181 -11.57 2.12 -4.75
N ILE A 182 -11.37 2.76 -3.62
CA ILE A 182 -11.67 2.21 -2.30
C ILE A 182 -12.62 3.18 -1.60
N LEU A 183 -13.80 2.68 -1.24
CA LEU A 183 -14.76 3.36 -0.38
C LEU A 183 -14.35 3.15 1.07
N ILE A 184 -14.26 4.24 1.83
CA ILE A 184 -13.93 4.23 3.25
C ILE A 184 -15.00 5.01 4.01
N GLN A 185 -15.58 4.41 5.04
CA GLN A 185 -16.52 5.05 5.94
C GLN A 185 -16.04 4.89 7.38
N LEU A 186 -15.89 6.03 8.06
CA LEU A 186 -15.43 6.10 9.44
C LEU A 186 -16.50 6.78 10.31
N PRO A 187 -17.48 6.04 10.85
CA PRO A 187 -18.47 6.57 11.78
C PRO A 187 -17.80 7.07 13.07
N GLY A 188 -18.21 8.23 13.58
CA GLY A 188 -17.73 8.76 14.86
C GLY A 188 -16.26 9.23 14.87
N VAL A 189 -15.63 9.42 13.71
CA VAL A 189 -14.28 10.02 13.64
C VAL A 189 -14.31 11.46 14.16
N LYS A 190 -13.42 11.80 15.09
CA LYS A 190 -13.38 13.12 15.76
C LYS A 190 -12.68 14.20 14.93
N ASP A 191 -11.69 13.82 14.14
CA ASP A 191 -10.84 14.73 13.35
C ASP A 191 -10.70 14.18 11.91
N PRO A 192 -11.56 14.63 10.98
CA PRO A 192 -11.51 14.21 9.58
C PRO A 192 -10.24 14.63 8.87
N ASP A 193 -9.71 15.81 9.14
CA ASP A 193 -8.51 16.34 8.45
C ASP A 193 -7.27 15.53 8.80
N ARG A 194 -7.12 15.16 10.08
CA ARG A 194 -6.06 14.24 10.51
C ARG A 194 -6.22 12.86 9.89
N ALA A 195 -7.45 12.36 9.76
CA ALA A 195 -7.71 11.08 9.12
C ALA A 195 -7.34 11.09 7.64
N ILE A 196 -7.73 12.13 6.89
CA ILE A 196 -7.33 12.34 5.50
C ILE A 196 -5.80 12.42 5.39
N GLY A 197 -5.16 13.19 6.26
CA GLY A 197 -3.70 13.35 6.27
C GLY A 197 -2.94 12.06 6.54
N LEU A 198 -3.47 11.15 7.37
CA LEU A 198 -2.84 9.84 7.62
C LEU A 198 -3.12 8.85 6.49
N LEU A 199 -4.37 8.80 6.02
CA LEU A 199 -4.82 7.87 5.00
C LEU A 199 -4.24 8.19 3.62
N GLY A 200 -4.10 9.49 3.28
CA GLY A 200 -3.54 9.95 2.01
C GLY A 200 -2.01 9.97 1.94
N LYS A 201 -1.29 9.79 3.06
CA LYS A 201 0.17 9.74 3.04
C LYS A 201 0.68 8.39 2.53
N THR A 202 1.45 8.39 1.46
CA THR A 202 2.19 7.20 1.03
C THR A 202 3.31 6.93 2.04
N ALA A 203 3.22 5.81 2.76
CA ALA A 203 4.26 5.41 3.71
C ALA A 203 5.26 4.50 2.98
N ARG A 204 6.22 5.10 2.29
CA ARG A 204 7.30 4.35 1.63
C ARG A 204 8.43 4.12 2.63
N LEU A 205 8.70 2.86 2.95
CA LEU A 205 9.84 2.46 3.76
C LEU A 205 10.98 2.03 2.83
N GLU A 206 12.14 2.68 2.96
CA GLU A 206 13.34 2.38 2.18
C GLU A 206 14.50 2.13 3.14
N PHE A 207 15.26 1.07 2.87
CA PHE A 207 16.51 0.78 3.54
C PHE A 207 17.64 1.17 2.60
N LYS A 208 18.40 2.20 2.99
CA LYS A 208 19.55 2.72 2.25
C LYS A 208 20.82 2.52 3.08
N LEU A 209 21.95 2.30 2.41
CA LEU A 209 23.25 2.21 3.08
C LEU A 209 23.73 3.61 3.48
N VAL A 210 24.34 3.71 4.66
CA VAL A 210 24.97 4.95 5.14
C VAL A 210 26.38 5.03 4.55
N ALA A 211 26.74 6.19 4.01
CA ALA A 211 28.06 6.46 3.48
C ALA A 211 28.97 7.00 4.60
N GLU A 212 29.59 6.09 5.36
CA GLU A 212 30.43 6.45 6.52
C GLU A 212 31.74 7.15 6.13
N ASP A 213 32.29 6.85 4.94
CA ASP A 213 33.60 7.33 4.49
C ASP A 213 33.58 8.75 3.87
N ALA A 214 32.40 9.36 3.71
CA ALA A 214 32.24 10.61 2.98
C ALA A 214 32.11 11.84 3.90
N ASN A 215 32.62 12.98 3.43
CA ASN A 215 32.68 14.21 4.23
C ASN A 215 31.30 14.87 4.37
N LEU A 216 30.66 14.66 5.53
CA LEU A 216 29.34 15.19 5.85
C LEU A 216 29.29 16.73 5.78
N GLN A 217 30.37 17.43 6.13
CA GLN A 217 30.43 18.90 6.05
C GLN A 217 30.33 19.41 4.61
N GLU A 218 30.98 18.73 3.66
CA GLU A 218 30.90 19.06 2.23
C GLU A 218 29.53 18.76 1.64
N ALA A 219 28.92 17.65 2.07
CA ALA A 219 27.55 17.30 1.69
C ALA A 219 26.53 18.35 2.15
N ILE A 220 26.64 18.84 3.39
CA ILE A 220 25.79 19.93 3.91
C ILE A 220 26.00 21.23 3.13
N ALA A 221 27.23 21.48 2.66
CA ALA A 221 27.55 22.63 1.81
C ALA A 221 27.04 22.49 0.35
N GLY A 222 26.44 21.35 -0.01
CA GLY A 222 25.85 21.08 -1.33
C GLY A 222 26.74 20.27 -2.28
N ASN A 223 27.96 19.89 -1.86
CA ASN A 223 28.86 19.05 -2.66
C ASN A 223 28.66 17.58 -2.28
N LEU A 224 27.74 16.92 -2.98
CA LEU A 224 27.43 15.52 -2.78
C LEU A 224 28.30 14.64 -3.68
N PRO A 225 29.00 13.63 -3.15
CA PRO A 225 29.62 12.59 -3.97
C PRO A 225 28.61 11.93 -4.91
N GLU A 226 29.05 11.49 -6.09
CA GLU A 226 28.17 10.81 -7.05
C GLU A 226 27.50 9.58 -6.42
N GLY A 227 26.19 9.43 -6.68
CA GLY A 227 25.40 8.31 -6.14
C GLY A 227 25.07 8.42 -4.65
N THR A 228 25.24 9.59 -4.03
CA THR A 228 24.86 9.84 -2.63
C THR A 228 23.72 10.84 -2.49
N GLN A 229 22.98 10.73 -1.39
CA GLN A 229 21.86 11.59 -1.03
C GLN A 229 22.02 12.04 0.43
N LEU A 230 21.86 13.34 0.69
CA LEU A 230 21.79 13.87 2.05
C LEU A 230 20.36 13.79 2.58
N LEU A 231 20.19 13.05 3.67
CA LEU A 231 18.94 12.93 4.41
C LEU A 231 19.11 13.46 5.83
N TYR A 232 17.99 13.68 6.52
CA TYR A 232 17.99 14.17 7.90
C TYR A 232 17.18 13.22 8.77
N GLU A 233 17.83 12.65 9.78
CA GLU A 233 17.15 11.91 10.83
C GLU A 233 16.44 12.91 11.75
N ARG A 234 15.12 12.80 11.84
CA ARG A 234 14.30 13.66 12.68
C ARG A 234 14.00 12.99 14.02
N ASN A 235 14.65 13.44 15.09
CA ASN A 235 14.36 12.98 16.45
C ASN A 235 13.43 13.98 17.16
N THR A 236 12.29 13.51 17.66
CA THR A 236 11.35 14.34 18.43
C THR A 236 11.33 13.90 19.88
N ASN A 237 11.77 14.78 20.78
CA ASN A 237 11.74 14.50 22.22
C ASN A 237 10.29 14.43 22.70
N ARG A 238 9.87 13.26 23.20
CA ARG A 238 8.49 12.99 23.63
C ARG A 238 8.01 13.87 24.79
N SER A 239 8.93 14.40 25.61
CA SER A 239 8.59 15.20 26.78
C SER A 239 8.56 16.71 26.50
N THR A 240 9.41 17.20 25.60
CA THR A 240 9.55 18.65 25.32
C THR A 240 8.99 19.05 23.95
N GLY A 241 8.72 18.10 23.05
CA GLY A 241 8.34 18.37 21.67
C GLY A 241 9.45 18.96 20.81
N ALA A 242 10.67 19.12 21.34
CA ALA A 242 11.81 19.63 20.60
C ALA A 242 12.18 18.65 19.48
N VAL A 243 12.37 19.18 18.27
CA VAL A 243 12.77 18.42 17.09
C VAL A 243 14.24 18.70 16.82
N THR A 244 15.04 17.65 16.75
CA THR A 244 16.45 17.69 16.36
C THR A 244 16.60 16.99 15.02
N GLU A 245 17.35 17.58 14.10
CA GLU A 245 17.65 16.99 12.79
C GLU A 245 19.14 16.67 12.70
N ILE A 246 19.47 15.39 12.49
CA ILE A 246 20.85 14.91 12.35
C ILE A 246 21.08 14.58 10.87
N PRO A 247 22.01 15.26 10.18
CA PRO A 247 22.30 14.97 8.79
C PRO A 247 22.97 13.60 8.63
N LEU A 248 22.51 12.84 7.65
CA LEU A 248 23.01 11.52 7.28
C LEU A 248 23.25 11.49 5.77
N LEU A 249 24.45 11.08 5.37
CA LEU A 249 24.74 10.83 3.97
C LEU A 249 24.47 9.35 3.67
N VAL A 250 23.62 9.09 2.70
CA VAL A 250 23.24 7.72 2.29
C VAL A 250 23.56 7.49 0.83
N ILE A 251 23.78 6.23 0.47
CA ILE A 251 23.85 5.81 -0.94
C ILE A 251 22.43 5.93 -1.53
N ASP A 252 22.32 6.53 -2.70
CA ASP A 252 21.01 6.83 -3.31
C ASP A 252 20.24 5.54 -3.66
N LYS A 253 20.96 4.48 -4.04
CA LYS A 253 20.38 3.16 -4.34
C LYS A 253 19.75 2.54 -3.09
N THR A 254 18.45 2.25 -3.18
CA THR A 254 17.69 1.54 -2.16
C THR A 254 18.06 0.05 -2.17
N VAL A 255 18.43 -0.50 -1.01
CA VAL A 255 18.79 -1.92 -0.86
C VAL A 255 17.55 -2.79 -0.71
N LEU A 256 16.57 -2.29 0.04
CA LEU A 256 15.32 -2.99 0.34
C LEU A 256 14.20 -1.98 0.48
N THR A 257 12.99 -2.33 0.05
CA THR A 257 11.76 -1.57 0.31
C THR A 257 10.87 -2.32 1.28
N GLY A 258 10.07 -1.60 2.06
CA GLY A 258 9.15 -2.19 3.03
C GLY A 258 8.06 -3.08 2.42
N ASP A 259 7.79 -2.97 1.11
CA ASP A 259 6.84 -3.83 0.41
C ASP A 259 7.30 -5.31 0.35
N LEU A 260 8.58 -5.57 0.64
CA LEU A 260 9.20 -6.90 0.67
C LEU A 260 9.28 -7.52 2.08
N LEU A 261 8.79 -6.81 3.12
CA LEU A 261 8.79 -7.24 4.53
C LEU A 261 7.39 -7.63 5.00
#